data_AF-A0A774MYT9-F1
#
_entry.id   AF-A0A774MYT9-F1
#
_cell.length_a   1.000
_cell.length_b   1.000
_cell.length_c   1.000
_cell.angle_alpha   90.00
_cell.angle_beta   90.00
_cell.angle_gamma   90.00
#
_symmetry.space_group_name_H-M   'P 1'
#
loop_
_entity.id
_entity.type
_entity.pdbx_description
1 polymer ?
#
loop_
_entity_poly.entity_id
_entity_poly.type
_entity_poly.pdbx_seq_one_letter_code
_entity_poly.pdbx_strand_id
1 'polypeptide(L)' 'MDHAIYTAMGAASQTLNQQAVTASNLANASTPGFRAQLNALRAVPVDGLSLATRTLVTASTPGAD' A
#
# COMPACT_ATOMS: atom_id res chain seq x y z
N MET A 1 -1.24 -11.60 22.94
CA MET A 1 -0.71 -11.74 21.57
C MET A 1 -0.34 -10.35 21.07
N ASP A 2 0.79 -10.14 20.40
CA ASP A 2 1.29 -8.80 20.04
C ASP A 2 0.55 -8.23 18.82
N HIS A 3 -0.62 -7.62 19.06
CA HIS A 3 -1.48 -7.07 18.00
C HIS A 3 -0.85 -5.87 17.26
N ALA A 4 0.19 -5.23 17.84
CA ALA A 4 0.93 -4.15 17.20
C ALA A 4 1.86 -4.66 16.08
N ILE A 5 2.44 -5.86 16.26
CA ILE A 5 3.29 -6.50 15.24
C ILE A 5 2.46 -6.80 13.99
N TYR A 6 1.18 -7.20 14.12
CA TYR A 6 0.31 -7.44 12.97
C TYR A 6 0.03 -6.16 12.16
N THR A 7 -0.21 -5.03 12.84
CA THR A 7 -0.37 -3.72 12.18
C THR A 7 0.93 -3.27 11.49
N ALA A 8 2.07 -3.40 12.17
CA ALA A 8 3.37 -3.07 11.60
C ALA A 8 3.71 -3.94 10.39
N MET A 9 3.42 -5.26 10.46
CA MET A 9 3.62 -6.19 9.34
C MET A 9 2.68 -5.87 8.17
N GLY A 10 1.43 -5.49 8.43
CA GLY A 10 0.49 -5.04 7.40
C GLY A 10 1.00 -3.80 6.64
N ALA A 11 1.52 -2.82 7.37
CA ALA A 11 2.15 -1.63 6.77
C ALA A 11 3.43 -1.99 6.00
N ALA A 12 4.30 -2.84 6.55
CA ALA A 12 5.54 -3.26 5.91
C ALA A 12 5.28 -4.01 4.58
N SER A 13 4.31 -4.93 4.57
CA SER A 13 3.89 -5.63 3.35
C SER A 13 3.40 -4.66 2.28
N GLN A 14 2.68 -3.62 2.69
CA GLN A 14 2.18 -2.61 1.77
C GLN A 14 3.29 -1.72 1.19
N THR A 15 4.29 -1.38 2.01
CA THR A 15 5.50 -0.68 1.56
C THR A 15 6.28 -1.49 0.52
N LEU A 16 6.43 -2.81 0.72
CA LEU A 16 7.10 -3.69 -0.23
C LEU A 16 6.35 -3.75 -1.58
N ASN A 17 5.02 -3.80 -1.55
CA ASN A 17 4.20 -3.72 -2.77
C ASN A 17 4.40 -2.37 -3.49
N GLN A 18 4.48 -1.26 -2.75
CA GLN A 18 4.72 0.05 -3.35
C GLN A 18 6.12 0.17 -3.99
N GLN A 19 7.13 -0.46 -3.38
CA GLN A 19 8.47 -0.55 -3.97
C GLN A 19 8.46 -1.37 -5.27
N ALA A 20 7.75 -2.50 -5.30
CA ALA A 20 7.64 -3.33 -6.52
C ALA A 20 6.98 -2.56 -7.68
N VAL A 21 5.91 -1.82 -7.42
CA VAL A 21 5.26 -0.97 -8.44
C VAL A 21 6.19 0.13 -8.92
N THR A 22 6.94 0.77 -8.03
CA THR A 22 7.91 1.81 -8.39
C THR A 22 9.02 1.25 -9.29
N ALA A 23 9.55 0.08 -8.95
CA ALA A 23 10.57 -0.59 -9.77
C ALA A 23 10.03 -0.97 -11.16
N SER A 24 8.79 -1.46 -11.23
CA SER A 24 8.12 -1.78 -12.50
C SER A 24 7.91 -0.54 -13.37
N ASN A 25 7.44 0.56 -12.79
CA ASN A 25 7.26 1.83 -13.52
C ASN A 25 8.60 2.36 -14.03
N LEU A 26 9.67 2.31 -13.22
CA LEU A 26 10.99 2.76 -13.64
C LEU A 26 11.55 1.90 -14.79
N ALA A 27 11.39 0.58 -14.70
CA ALA A 27 11.84 -0.35 -15.73
C ALA A 27 11.15 -0.12 -17.09
N ASN A 28 9.90 0.35 -17.08
CA ASN A 28 9.10 0.56 -18.28
C ASN A 28 8.97 2.04 -18.71
N ALA A 29 9.65 2.96 -18.02
CA ALA A 29 9.54 4.40 -18.27
C ALA A 29 9.96 4.82 -19.70
N SER A 30 10.80 4.03 -20.36
CA SER A 30 11.25 4.28 -21.75
C SER A 30 10.49 3.46 -22.79
N THR A 31 9.49 2.67 -22.38
CA THR A 31 8.68 1.85 -23.30
C THR A 31 7.60 2.71 -23.94
N PRO A 32 7.60 2.90 -25.27
CA PRO A 32 6.57 3.70 -25.94
C PRO A 32 5.17 3.12 -25.69
N GLY A 33 4.23 3.98 -25.26
CA GLY A 33 2.85 3.58 -24.96
C GLY A 33 2.65 2.90 -23.60
N PHE A 34 3.70 2.79 -22.77
CA PHE A 34 3.55 2.34 -21.39
C PHE A 34 2.75 3.34 -20.55
N ARG A 35 1.86 2.81 -19.70
CA ARG A 35 1.10 3.58 -18.71
C ARG A 35 1.52 3.17 -17.30
N ALA A 36 1.93 4.13 -16.49
CA ALA A 36 2.46 3.87 -15.16
C ALA A 36 1.33 3.48 -14.19
N GLN A 37 1.58 2.50 -13.32
CA GLN A 37 0.65 2.18 -12.25
C GLN A 37 0.73 3.20 -11.12
N LEU A 38 -0.42 3.75 -10.71
CA LEU A 38 -0.52 4.62 -9.55
C LEU A 38 -1.04 3.82 -8.36
N ASN A 39 -0.26 3.81 -7.26
CA ASN A 39 -0.65 3.20 -5.99
C ASN A 39 -0.93 4.29 -4.95
N ALA A 40 -2.10 4.24 -4.31
CA ALA A 40 -2.47 5.08 -3.19
C ALA A 40 -2.71 4.25 -1.93
N LEU A 41 -2.12 4.67 -0.81
CA LEU A 41 -2.28 4.03 0.49
C LEU A 41 -3.25 4.85 1.35
N ARG A 42 -4.21 4.17 1.99
CA ARG A 42 -5.15 4.80 2.92
C ARG A 42 -5.17 4.06 4.25
N ALA A 43 -5.15 4.84 5.34
CA ALA A 43 -5.41 4.34 6.68
C ALA A 43 -6.91 4.06 6.84
N VAL A 44 -7.25 2.82 7.22
CA VAL A 44 -8.61 2.35 7.47
C VAL A 44 -8.72 2.04 8.97
N PRO A 45 -9.61 2.69 9.72
CA PRO A 45 -9.82 2.38 11.12
C PRO A 45 -10.33 0.94 11.28
N VAL A 46 -9.90 0.27 12.35
CA VAL A 46 -10.36 -1.08 12.67
C VAL A 46 -11.61 -0.99 13.54
N ASP A 47 -12.76 -1.38 13.00
CA ASP A 47 -14.01 -1.45 13.75
C ASP A 47 -14.02 -2.66 14.71
N GLY A 48 -14.29 -2.41 16.00
CA GLY A 48 -14.39 -3.44 17.04
C GLY A 48 -14.23 -2.89 18.47
N LEU A 49 -14.28 -3.77 19.48
CA LEU A 49 -14.07 -3.49 20.92
C LEU A 49 -12.62 -3.06 21.27
N SER A 50 -11.95 -2.35 20.37
CA SER A 50 -10.59 -1.83 20.53
C SER A 50 -10.62 -0.31 20.66
N LEU A 51 -9.60 0.26 21.30
CA LEU A 51 -9.35 1.70 21.30
C LEU A 51 -9.36 2.26 19.86
N ALA A 52 -10.06 3.37 19.66
CA ALA A 52 -10.31 4.05 18.37
C ALA A 52 -9.05 4.61 17.67
N THR A 53 -7.87 4.40 18.24
CA THR A 53 -6.57 4.81 17.69
C THR A 53 -5.96 3.81 16.71
N ARG A 54 -6.56 2.63 16.48
CA ARG A 54 -6.03 1.63 15.53
C ARG A 54 -6.46 1.91 14.09
N THR A 55 -5.48 2.07 13.22
CA THR A 55 -5.66 2.09 11.76
C THR A 55 -4.82 0.98 11.11
N LEU A 56 -5.37 0.33 10.09
CA LEU A 56 -4.67 -0.58 9.18
C LEU A 56 -4.42 0.13 7.85
N VAL A 57 -3.37 -0.24 7.13
CA VAL A 57 -3.04 0.36 5.82
C VAL A 57 -3.57 -0.53 4.70
N THR A 58 -4.48 0.03 3.89
CA THR A 58 -5.00 -0.62 2.66
C THR A 58 -4.44 0.11 1.44
N ALA A 59 -3.96 -0.67 0.46
CA ALA A 59 -3.62 -0.16 -0.87
C ALA A 59 -4.86 -0.09 -1.74
N SER A 60 -4.90 0.94 -2.56
CA SER A 60 -5.83 1.12 -3.66
C SER A 60 -5.04 1.49 -4.90
N THR A 61 -5.47 1.01 -6.07
CA THR A 61 -4.87 1.36 -7.36
C THR A 61 -5.83 2.32 -8.07
N PRO A 62 -5.75 3.64 -7.81
CA PRO A 62 -6.71 4.60 -8.33
C PRO A 62 -6.70 4.77 -9.86
N GLY A 63 -5.69 4.27 -10.58
CA GLY A 63 -5.65 4.30 -12.04
C GLY A 63 -4.28 3.97 -12.64
N ALA A 64 -4.14 4.21 -13.94
CA ALA A 64 -2.88 4.17 -14.68
C ALA A 64 -2.77 5.43 -15.55
N ASP A 65 -1.61 6.09 -15.53
CA ASP A 65 -1.31 7.34 -16.28
C ASP A 65 -0.54 7.05 -17.57
#